data_AF-A0A661BMV1-F1
#
_entry.id   AF-A0A661BMV1-F1
#
_cell.length_a   1.000
_cell.length_b   1.000
_cell.length_c   1.000
_cell.angle_alpha   90.00
_cell.angle_beta   90.00
_cell.angle_gamma   90.00
#
_symmetry.space_group_name_H-M   'P 1'
#
loop_
_entity.id
_entity.type
_entity.pdbx_description
1 polymer ?
#
loop_
_entity_poly.entity_id
_entity_poly.type
_entity_poly.pdbx_seq_one_letter_code
_entity_poly.pdbx_strand_id
1 'polypeptide(L)'
;MTLENHWMPFTANRDFKAHPRLLTRAEGIYYWDKDGRQLLDGISGLFNCPAGHCREEIADAASRQLRELDFVTHFQCGHPASFEFAQRIAQLTPEGIDHVFFGNSGSEAVESALKIALAYHHARGQGQRQRFVGREKAYHGVNFGGTAVGGMVRNRELFGPGLPGVVPLRHTGLE
;
A
#
# COMPACT_ATOMS: atom_id res chain seq x y z
N MET A 1 13.51 25.20 -9.99
CA MET A 1 12.92 23.85 -10.04
C MET A 1 11.70 23.89 -10.94
N THR A 2 11.55 22.97 -11.89
CA THR A 2 10.30 22.83 -12.68
C THR A 2 9.37 21.83 -12.01
N LEU A 3 8.05 22.09 -12.02
CA LEU A 3 7.03 21.15 -11.55
C LEU A 3 6.51 20.24 -12.66
N GLU A 4 6.90 20.48 -13.91
CA GLU A 4 6.26 19.85 -15.07
C GLU A 4 6.57 18.35 -15.19
N ASN A 5 7.78 17.96 -14.80
CA ASN A 5 8.30 16.60 -15.03
C ASN A 5 7.77 15.57 -14.04
N HIS A 6 7.05 15.99 -12.99
CA HIS A 6 6.46 15.07 -12.03
C HIS A 6 4.94 14.96 -12.24
N TRP A 7 4.50 13.81 -12.74
CA TRP A 7 3.08 13.46 -12.75
C TRP A 7 2.68 12.92 -11.37
N MET A 8 1.94 13.73 -10.63
CA MET A 8 1.58 13.43 -9.25
C MET A 8 0.42 12.43 -9.14
N PRO A 9 0.51 11.45 -8.22
CA PRO A 9 -0.54 10.44 -8.00
C PRO A 9 -1.78 11.07 -7.35
N PHE A 10 -2.98 10.63 -7.75
CA PHE A 10 -4.27 11.10 -7.20
C PHE A 10 -4.40 12.63 -7.06
N THR A 11 -3.81 13.38 -7.98
CA THR A 11 -3.69 14.84 -7.87
C THR A 11 -4.28 15.54 -9.09
N ALA A 12 -5.03 16.62 -8.85
CA ALA A 12 -5.37 17.60 -9.88
C ALA A 12 -4.09 18.37 -10.29
N ASN A 13 -3.30 17.78 -11.18
CA ASN A 13 -1.93 18.23 -11.48
C ASN A 13 -1.87 19.69 -11.94
N ARG A 14 -2.85 20.15 -12.73
CA ARG A 14 -2.93 21.57 -13.17
C ARG A 14 -3.11 22.53 -11.99
N ASP A 15 -4.01 22.21 -11.07
CA ASP A 15 -4.26 23.04 -9.88
C ASP A 15 -3.04 23.06 -8.95
N PHE A 16 -2.45 21.89 -8.69
CA PHE A 16 -1.25 21.82 -7.84
C PHE A 16 -0.10 22.64 -8.43
N LYS A 17 0.13 22.57 -9.75
CA LYS A 17 1.20 23.34 -10.42
C LYS A 17 0.96 24.86 -10.35
N ALA A 18 -0.30 25.30 -10.37
CA ALA A 18 -0.66 26.71 -10.20
C ALA A 18 -0.52 27.19 -8.74
N HIS A 19 -0.81 26.32 -7.76
CA HIS A 19 -0.81 26.63 -6.33
C HIS A 19 -0.05 25.55 -5.52
N PRO A 20 1.28 25.46 -5.66
CA PRO A 20 2.05 24.35 -5.12
C PRO A 20 2.12 24.37 -3.60
N ARG A 21 1.80 23.23 -2.99
CA ARG A 21 1.91 23.00 -1.55
C ARG A 21 3.14 22.16 -1.27
N LEU A 22 4.29 22.82 -1.12
CA LEU A 22 5.59 22.18 -0.94
C LEU A 22 5.94 22.08 0.55
N LEU A 23 6.04 20.86 1.06
CA LEU A 23 6.51 20.55 2.41
C LEU A 23 8.01 20.25 2.36
N THR A 24 8.78 20.82 3.28
CA THR A 24 10.25 20.79 3.25
C THR A 24 10.87 20.19 4.52
N ARG A 25 10.10 20.06 5.60
CA ARG A 25 10.52 19.40 6.84
C ARG A 25 9.32 18.75 7.51
N ALA A 26 9.57 17.70 8.29
CA ALA A 26 8.61 17.05 9.15
C ALA A 26 9.27 16.64 10.47
N GLU A 27 8.49 16.61 11.56
CA GLU A 27 8.95 16.20 12.89
C GLU A 27 7.72 15.92 13.77
N GLY A 28 7.69 14.76 14.42
CA GLY A 28 6.57 14.38 15.27
C GLY A 28 5.26 14.36 14.48
N ILE A 29 4.30 15.18 14.87
CA ILE A 29 2.99 15.28 14.19
C ILE A 29 2.87 16.50 13.26
N TYR A 30 4.00 17.15 12.91
CA TYR A 30 3.99 18.39 12.16
C TYR A 30 4.78 18.30 10.86
N TYR A 31 4.31 19.08 9.89
CA TYR A 31 5.04 19.47 8.69
C TYR A 31 5.43 20.95 8.76
N TRP A 32 6.43 21.32 7.97
CA TRP A 32 6.76 22.70 7.64
C TRP A 32 6.75 22.86 6.13
N ASP A 33 6.13 23.93 5.65
CA ASP A 33 6.18 24.29 4.24
C ASP A 33 7.48 25.02 3.86
N LYS A 34 7.64 25.29 2.56
CA LYS A 34 8.80 26.02 2.02
C LYS A 34 9.01 27.43 2.61
N ASP A 35 7.97 28.04 3.17
CA ASP A 35 8.00 29.37 3.75
C ASP A 35 8.17 29.30 5.29
N GLY A 36 8.36 28.09 5.83
CA GLY A 36 8.58 27.83 7.25
C GLY A 36 7.31 27.75 8.09
N ARG A 37 6.12 27.77 7.47
CA ARG A 37 4.85 27.63 8.21
C ARG A 37 4.69 26.20 8.70
N GLN A 38 4.44 26.06 10.00
CA GLN A 38 4.10 24.78 10.62
C GLN A 38 2.65 24.38 10.33
N LEU A 39 2.43 23.11 10.04
CA LEU A 39 1.15 22.50 9.71
C LEU A 39 0.97 21.21 10.51
N LEU A 40 -0.18 21.02 11.13
CA LEU A 40 -0.52 19.75 11.79
C LEU A 40 -0.79 18.68 10.74
N ASP A 41 -0.15 17.52 10.88
CA ASP A 41 -0.51 16.32 10.14
C ASP A 41 -1.69 15.62 10.80
N GLY A 42 -2.90 15.93 10.33
CA GLY A 42 -4.15 15.40 10.87
C GLY A 42 -4.47 13.96 10.46
N ILE A 43 -3.67 13.33 9.59
CA ILE A 43 -3.97 11.99 9.02
C ILE A 43 -2.77 11.04 9.00
N SER A 44 -1.68 11.38 9.69
CA SER A 44 -0.45 10.59 9.72
C SER A 44 0.10 10.31 8.31
N GLY A 45 0.22 11.35 7.49
CA GLY A 45 0.65 11.31 6.09
C GLY A 45 -0.47 10.82 5.20
N LEU A 46 -0.48 9.52 4.92
CA LEU A 46 -1.62 8.82 4.33
C LEU A 46 -1.86 7.55 5.15
N PHE A 47 -2.19 7.76 6.43
CA PHE A 47 -2.41 6.70 7.42
C PHE A 47 -1.18 5.78 7.64
N ASN A 48 0.04 6.29 7.42
CA ASN A 48 1.26 5.48 7.35
C ASN A 48 2.43 5.97 8.24
N CYS A 49 2.29 7.10 8.94
CA CYS A 49 3.28 7.59 9.91
C CYS A 49 2.77 7.55 11.36
N PRO A 50 2.29 6.40 11.91
CA PRO A 50 1.66 6.35 13.23
C PRO A 50 2.63 6.65 14.40
N ALA A 51 3.94 6.49 14.20
CA ALA A 51 4.96 6.79 15.20
C ALA A 51 5.44 8.26 15.18
N GLY A 52 4.86 9.09 14.29
CA GLY A 52 5.34 10.44 13.97
C GLY A 52 6.43 10.45 12.89
N HIS A 53 6.67 11.64 12.34
CA HIS A 53 7.65 11.90 11.30
C HIS A 53 9.08 11.93 11.83
N CYS A 54 10.03 11.49 10.99
CA CYS A 54 11.48 11.65 11.18
C CYS A 54 12.01 11.09 12.50
N ARG A 55 11.59 9.88 12.88
CA ARG A 55 12.11 9.15 14.05
C ARG A 55 13.57 8.74 13.86
N GLU A 56 14.44 9.24 14.72
CA GLU A 56 15.89 8.97 14.69
C GLU A 56 16.18 7.47 14.74
N GLU A 57 15.44 6.72 15.57
CA GLU A 57 15.63 5.28 15.74
C GLU A 57 15.39 4.50 14.44
N ILE A 58 14.41 4.93 13.64
CA ILE A 58 14.08 4.32 12.33
C ILE A 58 15.11 4.74 11.29
N ALA A 59 15.48 6.03 11.26
CA ALA A 59 16.44 6.56 10.31
C ALA A 59 17.82 5.89 10.47
N ASP A 60 18.29 5.73 11.71
CA ASP A 60 19.57 5.08 12.02
C ASP A 60 19.57 3.59 11.66
N ALA A 61 18.48 2.88 11.95
CA ALA A 61 18.34 1.47 11.59
C ALA A 61 18.37 1.28 10.06
N ALA A 62 17.62 2.09 9.32
CA ALA A 62 17.61 2.05 7.86
C ALA A 62 18.99 2.43 7.27
N SER A 63 19.62 3.51 7.76
CA SER A 63 20.93 3.94 7.25
C SER A 63 22.01 2.89 7.50
N ARG A 64 22.00 2.22 8.65
CA ARG A 64 22.96 1.16 8.95
C ARG A 64 22.78 -0.03 8.00
N GLN A 65 21.55 -0.51 7.83
CA GLN A 65 21.26 -1.64 6.94
C GLN A 65 21.66 -1.31 5.49
N LEU A 66 21.36 -0.11 5.00
CA LEU A 66 21.73 0.33 3.65
C LEU A 66 23.24 0.36 3.40
N ARG A 67 24.05 0.55 4.45
CA ARG A 67 25.53 0.52 4.34
C ARG A 67 26.11 -0.89 4.44
N GLU A 68 25.39 -1.81 5.05
CA GLU A 68 25.81 -3.19 5.27
C GLU A 68 25.40 -4.11 4.13
N LEU A 69 24.11 -4.07 3.76
CA LEU A 69 23.52 -4.84 2.66
C LEU A 69 22.27 -4.09 2.19
N ASP A 70 22.42 -3.32 1.10
CA ASP A 70 21.37 -2.51 0.50
C ASP A 70 20.29 -3.34 -0.19
N PHE A 71 20.69 -4.42 -0.88
CA PHE A 71 19.77 -5.32 -1.56
C PHE A 71 20.32 -6.74 -1.74
N VAL A 72 19.44 -7.72 -1.57
CA VAL A 72 19.65 -9.10 -2.03
C VAL A 72 18.33 -9.62 -2.61
N THR A 73 18.41 -10.43 -3.65
CA THR A 73 17.23 -11.10 -4.21
C THR A 73 16.64 -12.10 -3.21
N HIS A 74 15.32 -12.23 -3.18
CA HIS A 74 14.63 -13.28 -2.43
C HIS A 74 14.29 -14.51 -3.29
N PHE A 75 14.81 -14.56 -4.52
CA PHE A 75 14.68 -15.74 -5.38
C PHE A 75 15.83 -16.70 -5.11
N GLN A 76 15.56 -17.72 -4.29
CA GLN A 76 16.55 -18.71 -3.84
C GLN A 76 17.70 -18.14 -2.98
N CYS A 77 17.52 -16.93 -2.44
CA CYS A 77 18.41 -16.25 -1.52
C CYS A 77 17.58 -15.59 -0.42
N GLY A 78 18.22 -15.15 0.68
CA GLY A 78 17.55 -14.44 1.77
C GLY A 78 18.55 -13.76 2.70
N HIS A 79 18.04 -12.93 3.62
CA HIS A 79 18.83 -12.26 4.64
C HIS A 79 18.17 -12.40 6.01
N PRO A 80 18.93 -12.43 7.12
CA PRO A 80 18.37 -12.70 8.46
C PRO A 80 17.21 -11.79 8.86
N ALA A 81 17.30 -10.49 8.55
CA ALA A 81 16.29 -9.52 8.94
C ALA A 81 14.89 -9.80 8.36
N SER A 82 14.76 -10.41 7.17
CA SER A 82 13.42 -10.76 6.65
C SER A 82 12.77 -11.88 7.45
N PHE A 83 13.55 -12.86 7.91
CA PHE A 83 13.04 -13.97 8.71
C PHE A 83 12.68 -13.53 10.12
N GLU A 84 13.53 -12.72 10.75
CA GLU A 84 13.25 -12.11 12.06
C GLU A 84 11.97 -11.26 12.00
N PHE A 85 11.84 -10.41 10.97
CA PHE A 85 10.68 -9.56 10.84
C PHE A 85 9.40 -10.37 10.58
N ALA A 86 9.45 -11.39 9.73
CA ALA A 86 8.33 -12.30 9.51
C ALA A 86 7.88 -12.99 10.82
N GLN A 87 8.83 -13.46 11.62
CA GLN A 87 8.54 -14.08 12.92
C GLN A 87 7.86 -13.10 13.88
N ARG A 88 8.34 -11.85 13.94
CA ARG A 88 7.75 -10.80 14.80
C ARG A 88 6.33 -10.43 14.35
N ILE A 89 6.06 -10.39 13.04
CA ILE A 89 4.71 -10.17 12.52
C ILE A 89 3.79 -11.33 12.91
N ALA A 90 4.24 -12.57 12.72
CA ALA A 90 3.45 -13.77 13.03
C ALA A 90 3.03 -13.86 14.52
N GLN A 91 3.79 -13.24 15.43
CA GLN A 91 3.45 -13.15 16.85
C GLN A 91 2.34 -12.13 17.16
N LEU A 92 2.08 -11.19 16.24
CA LEU A 92 1.08 -10.12 16.42
C LEU A 92 -0.24 -10.44 15.70
N THR A 93 -0.23 -11.42 14.79
CA THR A 93 -1.39 -11.82 14.01
C THR A 93 -2.26 -12.85 14.77
N PRO A 94 -3.55 -12.98 14.41
CA PRO A 94 -4.41 -14.02 14.98
C PRO A 94 -3.88 -15.44 14.72
N GLU A 95 -4.34 -16.39 15.53
CA GLU A 95 -4.04 -17.82 15.35
C GLU A 95 -4.35 -18.28 13.92
N GLY A 96 -3.43 -19.06 13.35
CA GLY A 96 -3.53 -19.58 11.98
C GLY A 96 -3.10 -18.61 10.87
N ILE A 97 -2.59 -17.42 11.21
CA ILE A 97 -1.97 -16.46 10.27
C ILE A 97 -0.51 -16.27 10.67
N ASP A 98 0.38 -17.13 10.21
CA ASP A 98 1.78 -17.23 10.67
C ASP A 98 2.81 -17.23 9.53
N HIS A 99 2.37 -17.22 8.27
CA HIS A 99 3.23 -17.16 7.08
C HIS A 99 3.14 -15.79 6.40
N VAL A 100 4.28 -15.11 6.25
CA VAL A 100 4.36 -13.75 5.72
C VAL A 100 5.00 -13.75 4.32
N PHE A 101 4.28 -13.19 3.35
CA PHE A 101 4.79 -12.88 2.01
C PHE A 101 4.95 -11.36 1.88
N PHE A 102 6.18 -10.89 1.64
CA PHE A 102 6.47 -9.46 1.57
C PHE A 102 6.22 -8.87 0.18
N GLY A 103 5.76 -7.63 0.15
CA GLY A 103 5.71 -6.75 -1.01
C GLY A 103 6.05 -5.32 -0.57
N ASN A 104 5.95 -4.36 -1.48
CA ASN A 104 6.31 -2.95 -1.24
C ASN A 104 5.10 -2.02 -1.11
N SER A 105 3.88 -2.52 -1.32
CA SER A 105 2.66 -1.72 -1.19
C SER A 105 1.43 -2.56 -0.85
N GLY A 106 0.38 -1.89 -0.35
CA GLY A 106 -0.93 -2.52 -0.17
C GLY A 106 -1.53 -3.03 -1.48
N SER A 107 -1.28 -2.37 -2.61
CA SER A 107 -1.73 -2.81 -3.94
C SER A 107 -1.10 -4.16 -4.33
N GLU A 108 0.19 -4.34 -4.08
CA GLU A 108 0.91 -5.60 -4.34
C GLU A 108 0.49 -6.71 -3.37
N ALA A 109 0.24 -6.36 -2.11
CA ALA A 109 -0.24 -7.31 -1.11
C ALA A 109 -1.61 -7.90 -1.53
N VAL A 110 -2.54 -7.04 -1.99
CA VAL A 110 -3.84 -7.51 -2.52
C VAL A 110 -3.66 -8.35 -3.78
N GLU A 111 -2.87 -7.90 -4.75
CA GLU A 111 -2.64 -8.65 -6.00
C GLU A 111 -2.07 -10.05 -5.71
N SER A 112 -1.11 -10.13 -4.77
CA SER A 112 -0.54 -11.39 -4.31
C SER A 112 -1.59 -12.27 -3.62
N ALA A 113 -2.40 -11.71 -2.72
CA ALA A 113 -3.45 -12.46 -2.03
C ALA A 113 -4.48 -13.06 -2.99
N LEU A 114 -4.92 -12.30 -4.01
CA LEU A 114 -5.83 -12.78 -5.04
C LEU A 114 -5.24 -13.97 -5.81
N LYS A 115 -3.97 -13.88 -6.21
CA LYS A 115 -3.27 -14.96 -6.93
C LYS A 115 -3.06 -16.20 -6.06
N ILE A 116 -2.67 -16.01 -4.79
CA ILE A 116 -2.49 -17.11 -3.83
C ILE A 116 -3.82 -17.85 -3.60
N ALA A 117 -4.94 -17.14 -3.47
CA ALA A 117 -6.26 -17.77 -3.31
C ALA A 117 -6.65 -18.66 -4.50
N LEU A 118 -6.39 -18.20 -5.73
CA LEU A 118 -6.61 -19.00 -6.94
C LEU A 118 -5.69 -20.23 -6.99
N ALA A 119 -4.38 -20.03 -6.73
CA ALA A 119 -3.40 -21.11 -6.72
C ALA A 119 -3.72 -22.17 -5.66
N TYR A 120 -4.16 -21.74 -4.47
CA TYR A 120 -4.61 -22.62 -3.41
C TYR A 120 -5.78 -23.50 -3.85
N HIS A 121 -6.83 -22.91 -4.42
CA HIS A 121 -7.99 -23.68 -4.91
C HIS A 121 -7.62 -24.64 -6.04
N HIS A 122 -6.74 -24.22 -6.95
CA HIS A 122 -6.22 -25.08 -7.99
C HIS A 122 -5.46 -26.29 -7.41
N ALA A 123 -4.51 -26.06 -6.50
CA ALA A 123 -3.67 -27.10 -5.90
C ALA A 123 -4.48 -28.17 -5.14
N ARG A 124 -5.65 -27.81 -4.59
CA ARG A 124 -6.55 -28.76 -3.90
C ARG A 124 -7.64 -29.37 -4.78
N GLY A 125 -7.51 -29.29 -6.10
CA GLY A 125 -8.45 -29.89 -7.05
C GLY A 125 -9.78 -29.12 -7.22
N GLN A 126 -9.83 -27.86 -6.81
CA GLN A 126 -11.00 -26.98 -6.92
C GLN A 126 -10.74 -25.78 -7.84
N GLY A 127 -9.98 -25.97 -8.92
CA GLY A 127 -9.54 -24.92 -9.85
C GLY A 127 -10.66 -24.14 -10.55
N GLN A 128 -11.90 -24.64 -10.51
CA GLN A 128 -13.10 -23.93 -10.96
C GLN A 128 -13.49 -22.73 -10.07
N ARG A 129 -12.92 -22.60 -8.87
CA ARG A 129 -13.15 -21.46 -7.97
C ARG A 129 -12.33 -20.25 -8.40
N GLN A 130 -12.85 -19.52 -9.39
CA GLN A 130 -12.17 -18.40 -10.04
C GLN A 130 -12.84 -17.03 -9.83
N ARG A 131 -13.93 -16.99 -9.07
CA ARG A 131 -14.65 -15.74 -8.80
C ARG A 131 -14.15 -15.07 -7.54
N PHE A 132 -14.06 -13.76 -7.58
CA PHE A 132 -13.79 -12.94 -6.40
C PHE A 132 -15.02 -12.15 -6.00
N VAL A 133 -15.10 -11.85 -4.71
CA VAL A 133 -16.17 -11.04 -4.14
C VAL A 133 -15.55 -9.76 -3.59
N GLY A 134 -15.86 -8.63 -4.24
CA GLY A 134 -15.48 -7.29 -3.79
C GLY A 134 -16.57 -6.64 -2.95
N ARG A 135 -16.39 -5.39 -2.55
CA ARG A 135 -17.43 -4.62 -1.84
C ARG A 135 -17.48 -3.18 -2.33
N GLU A 136 -18.68 -2.65 -2.51
CA GLU A 136 -18.91 -1.24 -2.82
C GLU A 136 -18.23 -0.33 -1.79
N LYS A 137 -17.69 0.80 -2.27
CA LYS A 137 -16.88 1.77 -1.51
C LYS A 137 -15.57 1.23 -0.91
N ALA A 138 -15.20 -0.03 -1.14
CA ALA A 138 -13.92 -0.55 -0.67
C ALA A 138 -12.73 0.02 -1.48
N TYR A 139 -11.59 0.15 -0.80
CA TYR A 139 -10.29 0.46 -1.40
C TYR A 139 -9.34 -0.71 -1.23
N HIS A 140 -8.75 -1.18 -2.32
CA HIS A 140 -7.79 -2.28 -2.32
C HIS A 140 -6.54 -1.96 -3.16
N GLY A 141 -6.20 -0.67 -3.27
CA GLY A 141 -5.08 -0.19 -4.08
C GLY A 141 -5.46 0.09 -5.53
N VAL A 142 -4.44 0.18 -6.39
CA VAL A 142 -4.56 0.65 -7.79
C VAL A 142 -4.00 -0.31 -8.83
N ASN A 143 -3.45 -1.46 -8.42
CA ASN A 143 -3.18 -2.54 -9.38
C ASN A 143 -4.51 -3.05 -9.97
N PHE A 144 -4.45 -3.75 -11.11
CA PHE A 144 -5.68 -4.22 -11.76
C PHE A 144 -6.53 -5.13 -10.87
N GLY A 145 -5.91 -6.03 -10.09
CA GLY A 145 -6.60 -6.86 -9.11
C GLY A 145 -7.30 -6.04 -8.04
N GLY A 146 -6.56 -5.16 -7.37
CA GLY A 146 -7.09 -4.26 -6.34
C GLY A 146 -8.21 -3.34 -6.83
N THR A 147 -8.06 -2.78 -8.03
CA THR A 147 -9.08 -1.94 -8.67
C THR A 147 -10.33 -2.74 -9.00
N ALA A 148 -10.19 -4.00 -9.45
CA ALA A 148 -11.30 -4.85 -9.81
C ALA A 148 -12.12 -5.29 -8.59
N VAL A 149 -11.47 -5.69 -7.49
CA VAL A 149 -12.16 -6.11 -6.25
C VAL A 149 -12.55 -4.94 -5.33
N GLY A 150 -12.05 -3.73 -5.63
CA GLY A 150 -12.48 -2.49 -5.00
C GLY A 150 -13.89 -2.07 -5.40
N GLY A 151 -14.39 -1.00 -4.76
CA GLY A 151 -15.77 -0.53 -4.96
C GLY A 151 -15.94 0.97 -5.14
N MET A 152 -14.86 1.74 -5.24
CA MET A 152 -14.94 3.18 -5.50
C MET A 152 -15.03 3.44 -7.01
N VAL A 153 -16.18 3.95 -7.46
CA VAL A 153 -16.48 4.16 -8.89
C VAL A 153 -15.43 5.03 -9.58
N ARG A 154 -15.04 6.16 -8.97
CA ARG A 154 -14.04 7.09 -9.51
C ARG A 154 -12.66 6.47 -9.72
N ASN A 155 -12.34 5.40 -8.99
CA ASN A 155 -11.06 4.71 -9.13
C ASN A 155 -11.05 3.68 -10.26
N ARG A 156 -12.20 3.36 -10.87
CA ARG A 156 -12.31 2.34 -11.93
C ARG A 156 -12.95 2.83 -13.23
N GLU A 157 -13.75 3.90 -13.19
CA GLU A 157 -14.58 4.34 -14.33
C GLU A 157 -13.82 4.65 -15.63
N LEU A 158 -12.54 5.00 -15.53
CA LEU A 158 -11.69 5.33 -16.69
C LEU A 158 -10.85 4.15 -17.21
N PHE A 159 -10.85 3.00 -16.53
CA PHE A 159 -9.95 1.87 -16.82
C PHE A 159 -10.65 0.69 -17.51
N GLY A 160 -11.82 0.94 -18.10
CA GLY A 160 -12.58 -0.06 -18.84
C GLY A 160 -13.22 -1.12 -17.93
N PRO A 161 -13.48 -2.34 -18.46
CA PRO A 161 -14.28 -3.35 -17.77
C PRO A 161 -13.60 -4.02 -16.56
N GLY A 162 -12.29 -3.86 -16.39
CA GLY A 162 -11.53 -4.49 -15.29
C GLY A 162 -11.35 -6.01 -15.46
N LEU A 163 -11.06 -6.71 -14.34
CA LEU A 163 -10.91 -8.17 -14.35
C LEU A 163 -12.27 -8.89 -14.42
N PRO A 164 -12.38 -9.98 -15.20
CA PRO A 164 -13.59 -10.80 -15.23
C PRO A 164 -13.78 -11.56 -13.91
N GLY A 165 -15.01 -11.96 -13.63
CA GLY A 165 -15.32 -12.86 -12.50
C GLY A 165 -15.35 -12.20 -11.12
N VAL A 166 -15.32 -10.86 -11.04
CA VAL A 166 -15.51 -10.13 -9.79
C VAL A 166 -16.98 -9.76 -9.59
N VAL A 167 -17.54 -10.09 -8.42
CA VAL A 167 -18.90 -9.75 -8.03
C VAL A 167 -18.87 -8.77 -6.86
N PRO A 168 -19.51 -7.58 -6.95
CA PRO A 168 -19.55 -6.65 -5.84
C PRO A 168 -20.64 -7.03 -4.83
N LEU A 169 -20.29 -7.04 -3.54
CA LEU A 169 -21.25 -6.95 -2.46
C LEU A 169 -21.68 -5.48 -2.27
N ARG A 170 -22.96 -5.29 -1.97
CA ARG A 170 -23.50 -3.97 -1.64
C ARG A 170 -22.86 -3.42 -0.37
N HIS A 171 -22.71 -2.11 -0.31
CA HIS A 171 -22.29 -1.45 0.92
C HIS A 171 -23.41 -1.54 1.97
N THR A 172 -23.10 -2.01 3.17
CA THR A 172 -24.09 -2.27 4.24
C THR A 172 -24.43 -1.03 5.09
N GLY A 173 -24.30 0.17 4.51
CA GLY A 173 -24.80 1.39 5.14
C GLY A 173 -26.31 1.40 5.02
N LEU A 174 -26.97 0.99 6.12
CA LEU A 174 -28.42 0.90 6.39
C LEU A 174 -29.30 1.77 5.47
N GLU A 175 -30.27 1.09 4.83
CA GLU A 175 -31.19 1.48 3.73
C GLU A 175 -30.71 1.19 2.30
#